data_AF-A0A1Q7LJR8-F1
#
_entry.id   AF-A0A1Q7LJR8-F1
#
_cell.length_a   1.000
_cell.length_b   1.000
_cell.length_c   1.000
_cell.angle_alpha   90.00
_cell.angle_beta   90.00
_cell.angle_gamma   90.00
#
_symmetry.space_group_name_H-M   'P 1'
#
loop_
_entity.id
_entity.type
_entity.pdbx_description
1 polymer ?
#
loop_
_entity_poly.entity_id
_entity_poly.type
_entity_poly.pdbx_seq_one_letter_code
_entity_poly.pdbx_strand_id
1 'polypeptide(L)'
;MTRRGWAALIFVAWAGSLGWLARRELFRSMGARLAEAALSVPPGAVYYRLAVAGQQVGFASSTIDTSGSTIRVEDVLVLDVPALGVLHRTTAQSRATLSRALRLQDLDTRFDGDFGRFSSHATVSGDTALAMWLVAGPDSEFTRVPLNRPIVLPTLLPLRLAFGGELKPGKTYAMRIFDPPLLAEHDVAVTIAPESTLVVADSADYDSTAMAWVPVHFDTVRAFRIEQGRGGVRTTAWIDAAGHVVRAMSGGDGGFTMERSAFEIAYENFRRRDTARVARASASPRGGDIGAAPLAELRVRLTGGDVRPLVLAAGRQRLAGDTLVVRRETAGLVARYALPASDTGLRAYLDPEPLIPSGNPRIRAQARAILGRERDPARAADLLLHWVASQVAPTAAMRLPSAVQVLARRRGDCNEHTLLYVALARAVGLPARSAAGLLLVDGRFYYHAWAEVYLGDWVAVDPTFGQIPADAARVRFSIGGLARQVELTRLIARLKLEVP
;
A
#
# COMPACT_ATOMS: atom_id res chain seq x y z
N MET A 1 -14.24 67.80 -20.70
CA MET A 1 -14.97 66.85 -19.82
C MET A 1 -15.54 67.59 -18.63
N THR A 2 -16.80 67.37 -18.28
CA THR A 2 -17.45 68.02 -17.12
C THR A 2 -17.08 67.30 -15.82
N ARG A 3 -17.19 67.99 -14.66
CA ARG A 3 -16.96 67.37 -13.33
C ARG A 3 -17.80 66.10 -13.12
N ARG A 4 -19.02 66.07 -13.69
CA ARG A 4 -19.90 64.90 -13.69
C ARG A 4 -19.33 63.73 -14.52
N GLY A 5 -18.68 64.02 -15.64
CA GLY A 5 -18.00 63.01 -16.45
C GLY A 5 -16.81 62.36 -15.74
N TRP A 6 -16.02 63.16 -15.01
CA TRP A 6 -14.92 62.63 -14.18
C TRP A 6 -15.43 61.78 -13.02
N ALA A 7 -16.49 62.21 -12.33
CA ALA A 7 -17.11 61.42 -11.26
C ALA A 7 -17.62 60.07 -11.77
N ALA A 8 -18.30 60.04 -12.93
CA ALA A 8 -18.77 58.81 -13.55
C ALA A 8 -17.62 57.87 -13.91
N LEU A 9 -16.53 58.41 -14.47
CA LEU A 9 -15.36 57.62 -14.88
C LEU A 9 -14.62 57.01 -13.67
N ILE A 10 -14.51 57.77 -12.56
CA ILE A 10 -13.97 57.27 -11.29
C ILE A 10 -14.85 56.14 -10.73
N PHE A 11 -16.18 56.30 -10.74
CA PHE A 11 -17.09 55.25 -10.27
C PHE A 11 -17.00 53.97 -11.12
N VAL A 12 -16.89 54.09 -12.44
CA VAL A 12 -16.72 52.93 -13.33
C VAL A 12 -15.37 52.25 -13.10
N ALA A 13 -14.28 53.02 -12.95
CA ALA A 13 -12.97 52.48 -12.64
C ALA A 13 -12.93 51.79 -11.27
N TRP A 14 -13.60 52.37 -10.27
CA TRP A 14 -13.73 51.79 -8.93
C TRP A 14 -14.59 50.51 -8.93
N ALA A 15 -15.74 50.51 -9.61
CA ALA A 15 -16.56 49.31 -9.75
C ALA A 15 -15.82 48.21 -10.52
N GLY A 16 -15.04 48.58 -11.54
CA GLY A 16 -14.18 47.67 -12.28
C GLY A 16 -13.05 47.08 -11.42
N SER A 17 -12.41 47.89 -10.58
CA SER A 17 -11.37 47.41 -9.66
C SER A 17 -11.95 46.52 -8.55
N LEU A 18 -13.13 46.85 -8.03
CA LEU A 18 -13.86 46.04 -7.06
C LEU A 18 -14.30 44.71 -7.68
N GLY A 19 -14.79 44.72 -8.91
CA GLY A 19 -15.17 43.52 -9.66
C GLY A 19 -13.97 42.64 -9.98
N TRP A 20 -12.81 43.24 -10.34
CA TRP A 20 -11.57 42.50 -10.53
C TRP A 20 -11.03 41.90 -9.22
N LEU A 21 -11.08 42.66 -8.12
CA LEU A 21 -10.72 42.18 -6.78
C LEU A 21 -11.62 41.03 -6.35
N ALA A 22 -12.94 41.18 -6.47
CA ALA A 22 -13.92 40.13 -6.16
C ALA A 22 -13.69 38.89 -7.03
N ARG A 23 -13.40 39.06 -8.32
CA ARG A 23 -13.07 37.94 -9.21
C ARG A 23 -11.78 37.25 -8.76
N ARG A 24 -10.74 38.03 -8.42
CA ARG A 24 -9.46 37.50 -7.96
C ARG A 24 -9.60 36.73 -6.65
N GLU A 25 -10.45 37.19 -5.75
CA GLU A 25 -10.56 36.66 -4.39
C GLU A 25 -11.55 35.49 -4.28
N LEU A 26 -12.71 35.61 -4.93
CA LEU A 26 -13.74 34.57 -4.90
C LEU A 26 -13.38 33.38 -5.80
N PHE A 27 -12.65 33.61 -6.90
CA PHE A 27 -12.27 32.57 -7.87
C PHE A 27 -10.77 32.23 -7.84
N ARG A 28 -10.07 32.43 -6.70
CA ARG A 28 -8.69 31.96 -6.53
C ARG A 28 -8.59 30.47 -6.87
N SER A 29 -7.61 30.10 -7.70
CA SER A 29 -7.34 28.69 -7.99
C SER A 29 -6.91 27.98 -6.70
N MET A 30 -7.27 26.70 -6.55
CA MET A 30 -6.86 25.89 -5.40
C MET A 30 -5.33 25.93 -5.20
N GLY A 31 -4.56 25.94 -6.29
CA GLY A 31 -3.11 26.07 -6.24
C GLY A 31 -2.61 27.39 -5.64
N ALA A 32 -3.29 28.51 -5.89
CA ALA A 32 -2.93 29.81 -5.31
C ALA A 32 -3.23 29.87 -3.80
N ARG A 33 -4.36 29.30 -3.37
CA ARG A 33 -4.70 29.18 -1.94
C ARG A 33 -3.71 28.28 -1.20
N LEU A 34 -3.38 27.13 -1.79
CA LEU A 34 -2.38 26.22 -1.24
C LEU A 34 -0.98 26.87 -1.20
N ALA A 35 -0.59 27.64 -2.22
CA ALA A 35 0.71 28.31 -2.25
C ALA A 35 0.88 29.35 -1.14
N GLU A 36 -0.17 30.10 -0.84
CA GLU A 36 -0.19 31.06 0.26
C GLU A 36 -0.21 30.35 1.62
N ALA A 37 -1.05 29.33 1.78
CA ALA A 37 -1.13 28.53 3.00
C ALA A 37 0.18 27.79 3.28
N ALA A 38 0.89 27.35 2.24
CA ALA A 38 2.18 26.69 2.40
C ALA A 38 3.34 27.60 2.83
N LEU A 39 3.17 28.93 2.79
CA LEU A 39 4.13 29.86 3.39
C LEU A 39 4.15 29.73 4.92
N SER A 40 3.07 29.25 5.53
CA SER A 40 2.98 29.05 6.98
C SER A 40 3.26 27.61 7.42
N VAL A 41 3.69 26.71 6.51
CA VAL A 41 4.16 25.38 6.89
C VAL A 41 5.44 25.53 7.72
N PRO A 42 5.43 25.18 9.02
CA PRO A 42 6.61 25.32 9.85
C PRO A 42 7.61 24.20 9.53
N PRO A 43 8.93 24.49 9.46
CA PRO A 43 9.93 23.43 9.46
C PRO A 43 9.93 22.73 10.82
N GLY A 44 10.24 21.44 10.84
CA GLY A 44 10.26 20.67 12.08
C GLY A 44 10.36 19.17 11.85
N ALA A 45 10.54 18.43 12.94
CA ALA A 45 10.56 16.97 12.93
C ALA A 45 9.54 16.44 13.93
N VAL A 46 8.82 15.41 13.54
CA VAL A 46 7.87 14.68 14.38
C VAL A 46 8.22 13.20 14.39
N TYR A 47 8.10 12.59 15.57
CA TYR A 47 8.49 11.20 15.80
C TYR A 47 7.30 10.38 16.25
N TYR A 48 7.31 9.10 15.88
CA TYR A 48 6.17 8.23 16.01
C TYR A 48 6.55 6.89 16.60
N ARG A 49 5.82 6.51 17.66
CA ARG A 49 5.78 5.13 18.14
C ARG A 49 4.81 4.35 17.28
N LEU A 50 5.28 3.25 16.69
CA LEU A 50 4.44 2.34 15.91
C LEU A 50 4.16 1.10 16.75
N ALA A 51 2.89 0.78 16.97
CA ALA A 51 2.50 -0.32 17.82
C ALA A 51 1.43 -1.20 17.20
N VAL A 52 1.41 -2.44 17.67
CA VAL A 52 0.51 -3.50 17.26
C VAL A 52 0.00 -4.16 18.53
N ALA A 53 -1.32 -4.09 18.78
CA ALA A 53 -1.92 -4.55 20.03
C ALA A 53 -1.20 -3.99 21.29
N GLY A 54 -0.83 -2.70 21.24
CA GLY A 54 -0.11 -2.00 22.32
C GLY A 54 1.41 -2.26 22.36
N GLN A 55 1.90 -3.34 21.73
CA GLN A 55 3.32 -3.64 21.68
C GLN A 55 4.02 -2.81 20.61
N GLN A 56 5.12 -2.13 20.96
CA GLN A 56 5.87 -1.35 19.99
C GLN A 56 6.61 -2.26 19.01
N VAL A 57 6.28 -2.11 17.73
CA VAL A 57 6.87 -2.87 16.62
C VAL A 57 7.69 -1.98 15.69
N GLY A 58 7.72 -0.67 15.93
CA GLY A 58 8.45 0.23 15.04
C GLY A 58 8.58 1.64 15.54
N PHE A 59 9.24 2.40 14.66
CA PHE A 59 9.49 3.82 14.74
C PHE A 59 9.21 4.44 13.37
N ALA A 60 8.64 5.63 13.36
CA ALA A 60 8.67 6.48 12.18
C ALA A 60 9.01 7.93 12.55
N SER A 61 9.48 8.68 11.57
CA SER A 61 9.65 10.12 11.68
C SER A 61 9.26 10.80 10.38
N SER A 62 8.80 12.04 10.48
CA SER A 62 8.61 12.92 9.35
C SER A 62 9.31 14.24 9.65
N THR A 63 10.15 14.71 8.73
CA THR A 63 10.86 15.98 8.83
C THR A 63 10.44 16.86 7.68
N ILE A 64 9.96 18.06 7.99
CA ILE A 64 9.61 19.08 7.02
C ILE A 64 10.68 20.17 7.06
N ASP A 65 11.23 20.48 5.90
CA ASP A 65 12.10 21.63 5.70
C ASP A 65 11.48 22.54 4.63
N THR A 66 11.59 23.86 4.83
CA THR A 66 10.95 24.84 3.95
C THR A 66 11.98 25.85 3.44
N SER A 67 12.04 26.00 2.11
CA SER A 67 12.92 26.94 1.42
C SER A 67 12.08 27.96 0.65
N GLY A 68 12.66 29.08 0.17
CA GLY A 68 11.89 30.13 -0.54
C GLY A 68 10.94 29.60 -1.63
N SER A 69 11.32 28.57 -2.37
CA SER A 69 10.56 28.01 -3.50
C SER A 69 9.99 26.60 -3.30
N THR A 70 10.47 25.84 -2.30
CA THR A 70 10.12 24.43 -2.14
C THR A 70 9.87 24.03 -0.69
N ILE A 71 9.15 22.93 -0.52
CA ILE A 71 9.00 22.22 0.76
C ILE A 71 9.55 20.82 0.57
N ARG A 72 10.45 20.39 1.45
CA ARG A 72 11.02 19.06 1.44
C ARG A 72 10.45 18.28 2.62
N VAL A 73 9.98 17.07 2.35
CA VAL A 73 9.47 16.16 3.37
C VAL A 73 10.30 14.89 3.33
N GLU A 74 10.94 14.55 4.44
CA GLU A 74 11.70 13.32 4.62
C GLU A 74 10.98 12.42 5.63
N ASP A 75 10.55 11.24 5.19
CA ASP A 75 9.94 10.24 6.06
C ASP A 75 10.90 9.07 6.25
N VAL A 76 10.97 8.57 7.48
CA VAL A 76 11.68 7.34 7.83
C VAL A 76 10.71 6.41 8.53
N LEU A 77 10.74 5.14 8.18
CA LEU A 77 9.96 4.08 8.78
C LEU A 77 10.89 2.91 9.07
N VAL A 78 10.88 2.45 10.32
CA VAL A 78 11.55 1.21 10.74
C VAL A 78 10.50 0.35 11.43
N LEU A 79 10.31 -0.87 10.94
CA LEU A 79 9.39 -1.86 11.47
C LEU A 79 10.14 -3.15 11.71
N ASP A 80 9.86 -3.76 12.85
CA ASP A 80 10.29 -5.09 13.22
C ASP A 80 9.01 -5.89 13.50
N VAL A 81 8.53 -6.60 12.49
CA VAL A 81 7.29 -7.36 12.58
C VAL A 81 7.62 -8.78 13.03
N PRO A 82 7.13 -9.23 14.18
CA PRO A 82 7.34 -10.60 14.62
C PRO A 82 6.39 -11.53 13.86
N ALA A 83 6.94 -12.57 13.26
CA ALA A 83 6.17 -13.64 12.62
C ALA A 83 6.87 -14.98 12.84
N LEU A 84 6.10 -16.00 13.23
CA LEU A 84 6.57 -17.39 13.35
C LEU A 84 7.82 -17.57 14.24
N GLY A 85 7.95 -16.76 15.30
CA GLY A 85 9.10 -16.82 16.20
C GLY A 85 10.36 -16.10 15.70
N VAL A 86 10.29 -15.40 14.57
CA VAL A 86 11.38 -14.58 14.00
C VAL A 86 10.93 -13.12 13.91
N LEU A 87 11.86 -12.19 14.05
CA LEU A 87 11.62 -10.77 13.81
C LEU A 87 12.07 -10.39 12.41
N HIS A 88 11.13 -9.88 11.62
CA HIS A 88 11.39 -9.40 10.28
C HIS A 88 11.56 -7.88 10.28
N ARG A 89 12.76 -7.41 9.93
CA ARG A 89 13.06 -5.98 9.90
C ARG A 89 12.75 -5.41 8.53
N THR A 90 12.16 -4.22 8.51
CA THR A 90 11.87 -3.46 7.30
C THR A 90 12.14 -2.00 7.57
N THR A 91 12.95 -1.40 6.71
CA THR A 91 13.26 0.03 6.71
C THR A 91 12.78 0.64 5.40
N ALA A 92 12.03 1.73 5.49
CA ALA A 92 11.65 2.53 4.34
C ALA A 92 12.02 3.98 4.59
N GLN A 93 12.52 4.65 3.57
CA GLN A 93 12.84 6.07 3.59
C GLN A 93 12.23 6.72 2.35
N SER A 94 11.60 7.87 2.49
CA SER A 94 11.16 8.70 1.37
C SER A 94 11.61 10.13 1.53
N ARG A 95 11.87 10.78 0.40
CA ARG A 95 12.20 12.19 0.31
C ARG A 95 11.41 12.79 -0.82
N ALA A 96 10.41 13.59 -0.47
CA ALA A 96 9.57 14.30 -1.41
C ALA A 96 9.98 15.77 -1.49
N THR A 97 10.09 16.30 -2.71
CA THR A 97 10.21 17.74 -2.95
C THR A 97 8.90 18.24 -3.51
N LEU A 98 8.34 19.26 -2.87
CA LEU A 98 7.08 19.89 -3.23
C LEU A 98 7.33 21.34 -3.66
N SER A 99 6.54 21.80 -4.62
CA SER A 99 6.37 23.23 -4.83
C SER A 99 5.67 23.88 -3.64
N ARG A 100 5.73 25.21 -3.54
CA ARG A 100 4.90 25.95 -2.55
C ARG A 100 3.41 25.67 -2.70
N ALA A 101 2.90 25.30 -3.86
CA ALA A 101 1.49 24.88 -3.98
C ALA A 101 1.19 23.45 -3.47
N LEU A 102 2.09 22.84 -2.69
CA LEU A 102 2.05 21.45 -2.20
C LEU A 102 1.89 20.41 -3.32
N ARG A 103 2.42 20.72 -4.51
CA ARG A 103 2.48 19.77 -5.63
C ARG A 103 3.80 19.02 -5.62
N LEU A 104 3.72 17.70 -5.72
CA LEU A 104 4.90 16.83 -5.84
C LEU A 104 5.68 17.17 -7.10
N GLN A 105 6.98 17.36 -6.97
CA GLN A 105 7.92 17.58 -8.07
C GLN A 105 8.85 16.38 -8.22
N ASP A 106 9.44 15.94 -7.11
CA ASP A 106 10.39 14.83 -7.05
C ASP A 106 10.11 13.94 -5.84
N LEU A 107 10.38 12.64 -5.98
CA LEU A 107 10.29 11.65 -4.93
C LEU A 107 11.42 10.64 -5.06
N ASP A 108 12.29 10.58 -4.05
CA ASP A 108 13.21 9.47 -3.87
C ASP A 108 12.65 8.52 -2.80
N THR A 109 12.73 7.21 -3.05
CA THR A 109 12.42 6.21 -2.03
C THR A 109 13.53 5.17 -1.93
N ARG A 110 13.73 4.66 -0.72
CA ARG A 110 14.58 3.50 -0.44
C ARG A 110 13.84 2.54 0.46
N PHE A 111 13.96 1.27 0.16
CA PHE A 111 13.37 0.20 0.94
C PHE A 111 14.41 -0.89 1.15
N ASP A 112 14.48 -1.38 2.37
CA ASP A 112 15.35 -2.46 2.79
C ASP A 112 14.64 -3.33 3.81
N GLY A 113 14.29 -4.56 3.46
CA GLY A 113 13.72 -5.51 4.39
C GLY A 113 13.85 -6.94 3.90
N ASP A 114 13.28 -7.87 4.66
CA ASP A 114 13.34 -9.30 4.33
C ASP A 114 12.66 -9.65 2.99
N PHE A 115 11.78 -8.76 2.52
CA PHE A 115 11.11 -8.82 1.22
C PHE A 115 11.89 -8.11 0.10
N GLY A 116 13.18 -7.83 0.31
CA GLY A 116 14.08 -7.29 -0.69
C GLY A 116 14.51 -5.84 -0.47
N ARG A 117 15.43 -5.40 -1.33
CA ARG A 117 16.03 -4.06 -1.30
C ARG A 117 15.92 -3.38 -2.64
N PHE A 118 15.39 -2.16 -2.63
CA PHE A 118 15.26 -1.33 -3.83
C PHE A 118 15.31 0.15 -3.49
N SER A 119 15.59 0.96 -4.52
CA SER A 119 15.38 2.40 -4.48
C SER A 119 14.57 2.84 -5.69
N SER A 120 13.79 3.89 -5.55
CA SER A 120 13.16 4.54 -6.70
C SER A 120 13.44 6.03 -6.71
N HIS A 121 13.45 6.58 -7.90
CA HIS A 121 13.46 8.01 -8.16
C HIS A 121 12.30 8.32 -9.09
N ALA A 122 11.44 9.26 -8.72
CA ALA A 122 10.28 9.64 -9.52
C ALA A 122 10.20 11.16 -9.66
N THR A 123 9.87 11.62 -10.86
CA THR A 123 9.68 13.04 -11.18
C THR A 123 8.29 13.25 -11.76
N VAL A 124 7.68 14.38 -11.42
CA VAL A 124 6.33 14.74 -11.86
C VAL A 124 6.40 15.95 -12.77
N SER A 125 6.00 15.76 -14.04
CA SER A 125 5.91 16.84 -15.03
C SER A 125 4.57 17.55 -14.91
N GLY A 126 4.48 18.51 -13.98
CA GLY A 126 3.26 19.27 -13.71
C GLY A 126 2.15 18.35 -13.22
N ASP A 127 1.04 18.29 -13.96
CA ASP A 127 -0.10 17.40 -13.64
C ASP A 127 -0.30 16.32 -14.72
N THR A 128 0.72 16.05 -15.56
CA THR A 128 0.56 15.31 -16.83
C THR A 128 1.24 13.96 -16.89
N ALA A 129 2.35 13.76 -16.18
CA ALA A 129 3.06 12.49 -16.20
C ALA A 129 3.94 12.32 -14.95
N LEU A 130 3.97 11.10 -14.45
CA LEU A 130 4.95 10.60 -13.49
C LEU A 130 5.97 9.77 -14.28
N ALA A 131 7.24 10.15 -14.21
CA ALA A 131 8.36 9.39 -14.75
C ALA A 131 9.12 8.79 -13.58
N MET A 132 9.43 7.49 -13.62
CA MET A 132 10.02 6.82 -12.49
C MET A 132 11.06 5.78 -12.90
N TRP A 133 12.15 5.77 -12.15
CA TRP A 133 13.22 4.79 -12.20
C TRP A 133 13.19 3.94 -10.94
N LEU A 134 13.07 2.63 -11.09
CA LEU A 134 13.19 1.65 -10.01
C LEU A 134 14.53 0.93 -10.15
N VAL A 135 15.32 0.86 -9.09
CA VAL A 135 16.64 0.23 -9.05
C VAL A 135 16.65 -0.85 -7.98
N ALA A 136 16.99 -2.08 -8.36
CA ALA A 136 17.07 -3.23 -7.45
C ALA A 136 18.32 -4.06 -7.74
N GLY A 137 19.39 -3.82 -6.98
CA GLY A 137 20.70 -4.42 -7.26
C GLY A 137 21.34 -3.86 -8.55
N PRO A 138 21.84 -4.69 -9.48
CA PRO A 138 22.45 -4.23 -10.73
C PRO A 138 21.41 -3.78 -11.78
N ASP A 139 20.13 -3.94 -11.48
CA ASP A 139 19.05 -3.80 -12.45
C ASP A 139 18.28 -2.48 -12.25
N SER A 140 17.84 -1.89 -13.36
CA SER A 140 17.01 -0.69 -13.36
C SER A 140 15.83 -0.81 -14.34
N GLU A 141 14.71 -0.18 -14.00
CA GLU A 141 13.52 -0.10 -14.83
C GLU A 141 12.99 1.31 -14.87
N PHE A 142 12.57 1.74 -16.07
CA PHE A 142 11.93 3.02 -16.27
C PHE A 142 10.46 2.82 -16.63
N THR A 143 9.59 3.50 -15.90
CA THR A 143 8.14 3.52 -16.13
C THR A 143 7.66 4.96 -16.23
N ARG A 144 6.81 5.23 -17.22
CA ARG A 144 6.12 6.52 -17.36
C ARG A 144 4.62 6.30 -17.27
N VAL A 145 3.99 6.97 -16.33
CA VAL A 145 2.54 6.90 -16.08
C VAL A 145 1.92 8.25 -16.46
N PRO A 146 0.98 8.30 -17.42
CA PRO A 146 0.25 9.52 -17.72
C PRO A 146 -0.68 9.87 -16.54
N LEU A 147 -0.66 11.14 -16.13
CA LEU A 147 -1.51 11.68 -15.06
C LEU A 147 -2.63 12.51 -15.69
N ASN A 148 -3.85 12.29 -15.22
CA ASN A 148 -5.01 13.08 -15.65
C ASN A 148 -5.40 14.15 -14.60
N ARG A 149 -4.79 14.10 -13.41
CA ARG A 149 -5.03 14.97 -12.25
C ARG A 149 -3.75 15.04 -11.39
N PRO A 150 -3.57 16.07 -10.55
CA PRO A 150 -2.47 16.12 -9.60
C PRO A 150 -2.53 14.93 -8.63
N ILE A 151 -1.40 14.26 -8.42
CA ILE A 151 -1.27 13.16 -7.46
C ILE A 151 -0.88 13.68 -6.07
N VAL A 152 -1.25 12.92 -5.04
CA VAL A 152 -0.83 13.15 -3.65
C VAL A 152 -0.24 11.86 -3.12
N LEU A 153 0.86 11.97 -2.37
CA LEU A 153 1.39 10.82 -1.62
C LEU A 153 0.57 10.60 -0.35
N PRO A 154 0.41 9.35 0.13
CA PRO A 154 -0.29 9.06 1.37
C PRO A 154 0.23 9.88 2.57
N THR A 155 1.55 10.08 2.67
CA THR A 155 2.17 10.83 3.79
C THR A 155 1.93 12.34 3.71
N LEU A 156 1.64 12.87 2.52
CA LEU A 156 1.42 14.30 2.29
C LEU A 156 -0.06 14.69 2.32
N LEU A 157 -0.93 13.70 2.42
CA LEU A 157 -2.37 13.90 2.50
C LEU A 157 -2.78 14.79 3.70
N PRO A 158 -2.34 14.50 4.95
CA PRO A 158 -2.58 15.38 6.09
C PRO A 158 -2.20 16.84 5.84
N LEU A 159 -1.01 17.07 5.28
CA LEU A 159 -0.49 18.39 4.98
C LEU A 159 -1.38 19.12 3.96
N ARG A 160 -1.79 18.43 2.90
CA ARG A 160 -2.67 18.99 1.87
C ARG A 160 -4.05 19.35 2.44
N LEU A 161 -4.62 18.52 3.30
CA LEU A 161 -5.93 18.78 3.92
C LEU A 161 -5.88 19.99 4.85
N ALA A 162 -4.83 20.10 5.68
CA ALA A 162 -4.65 21.19 6.62
C ALA A 162 -4.52 22.55 5.91
N PHE A 163 -3.64 22.63 4.90
CA PHE A 163 -3.37 23.90 4.21
C PHE A 163 -4.30 24.17 3.02
N GLY A 164 -5.09 23.19 2.57
CA GLY A 164 -6.13 23.39 1.55
C GLY A 164 -7.39 24.10 2.06
N GLY A 165 -7.49 24.35 3.37
CA GLY A 165 -8.72 24.84 4.01
C GLY A 165 -9.84 23.79 4.02
N GLU A 166 -9.46 22.51 3.97
CA GLU A 166 -10.37 21.37 3.77
C GLU A 166 -10.80 20.72 5.10
N LEU A 167 -10.33 21.19 6.25
CA LEU A 167 -10.67 20.62 7.57
C LEU A 167 -12.04 21.08 8.12
N LYS A 168 -13.12 20.83 7.36
CA LYS A 168 -14.50 21.15 7.76
C LYS A 168 -15.24 19.88 8.17
N PRO A 169 -15.66 19.73 9.45
CA PRO A 169 -16.41 18.56 9.90
C PRO A 169 -17.63 18.26 9.02
N GLY A 170 -17.85 16.98 8.73
CA GLY A 170 -18.92 16.48 7.86
C GLY A 170 -18.66 16.60 6.36
N LYS A 171 -17.54 17.22 5.93
CA LYS A 171 -17.15 17.24 4.51
C LYS A 171 -16.37 15.98 4.14
N THR A 172 -16.67 15.47 2.95
CA THR A 172 -15.91 14.37 2.32
C THR A 172 -15.17 14.90 1.10
N TYR A 173 -13.87 14.62 1.03
CA TYR A 173 -12.99 15.00 -0.06
C TYR A 173 -12.55 13.77 -0.83
N ALA A 174 -12.77 13.79 -2.14
CA ALA A 174 -12.27 12.76 -3.03
C ALA A 174 -10.94 13.21 -3.63
N MET A 175 -9.92 12.38 -3.53
CA MET A 175 -8.62 12.68 -4.11
C MET A 175 -7.90 11.45 -4.63
N ARG A 176 -7.01 11.69 -5.59
CA ARG A 176 -6.21 10.65 -6.21
C ARG A 176 -4.89 10.52 -5.44
N ILE A 177 -4.72 9.39 -4.78
CA ILE A 177 -3.49 9.04 -4.09
C ILE A 177 -2.62 8.19 -5.02
N PHE A 178 -1.36 8.56 -5.17
CA PHE A 178 -0.35 7.70 -5.76
C PHE A 178 0.43 7.05 -4.63
N ASP A 179 0.39 5.72 -4.56
CA ASP A 179 1.08 4.94 -3.55
C ASP A 179 2.42 4.46 -4.14
N PRO A 180 3.58 5.00 -3.69
CA PRO A 180 4.87 4.65 -4.28
C PRO A 180 5.28 3.19 -4.07
N PRO A 181 5.05 2.55 -2.90
CA PRO A 181 5.23 1.11 -2.79
C PRO A 181 4.36 0.28 -3.76
N LEU A 182 3.12 0.68 -4.02
CA LEU A 182 2.22 0.01 -4.97
C LEU A 182 2.47 0.40 -6.43
N LEU A 183 3.15 1.52 -6.66
CA LEU A 183 3.27 2.19 -7.95
C LEU A 183 1.94 2.50 -8.63
N ALA A 184 0.85 2.53 -7.85
CA ALA A 184 -0.51 2.57 -8.37
C ALA A 184 -1.25 3.78 -7.83
N GLU A 185 -2.10 4.35 -8.68
CA GLU A 185 -3.03 5.37 -8.24
C GLU A 185 -4.37 4.77 -7.80
N HIS A 186 -5.03 5.42 -6.85
CA HIS A 186 -6.39 5.09 -6.47
C HIS A 186 -7.11 6.30 -5.89
N ASP A 187 -8.42 6.35 -6.08
CA ASP A 187 -9.25 7.36 -5.43
C ASP A 187 -9.46 7.00 -3.96
N VAL A 188 -9.30 7.99 -3.10
CA VAL A 188 -9.62 7.91 -1.67
C VAL A 188 -10.65 8.98 -1.34
N ALA A 189 -11.71 8.56 -0.66
CA ALA A 189 -12.66 9.45 -0.02
C ALA A 189 -12.26 9.63 1.44
N VAL A 190 -11.98 10.87 1.83
CA VAL A 190 -11.60 11.24 3.19
C VAL A 190 -12.74 12.04 3.80
N THR A 191 -13.33 11.53 4.88
CA THR A 191 -14.36 12.25 5.63
C THR A 191 -13.73 12.93 6.83
N ILE A 192 -13.95 14.23 6.98
CA ILE A 192 -13.51 14.99 8.15
C ILE A 192 -14.56 14.85 9.25
N ALA A 193 -14.16 14.29 10.38
CA ALA A 193 -14.94 14.18 11.59
C ALA A 193 -14.64 15.36 12.54
N PRO A 194 -15.46 15.56 13.59
CA PRO A 194 -15.21 16.60 14.59
C PRO A 194 -13.82 16.52 15.20
N GLU A 195 -13.30 17.69 15.59
CA GLU A 195 -12.02 17.82 16.26
C GLU A 195 -12.01 17.07 17.60
N SER A 196 -10.84 16.55 17.96
CA SER A 196 -10.56 15.91 19.25
C SER A 196 -9.30 16.53 19.85
N THR A 197 -9.25 16.64 21.17
CA THR A 197 -8.00 17.00 21.87
C THR A 197 -7.30 15.71 22.26
N LEU A 198 -6.05 15.57 21.82
CA LEU A 198 -5.20 14.44 22.14
C LEU A 198 -4.09 14.87 23.09
N VAL A 199 -3.69 13.97 23.99
CA VAL A 199 -2.56 14.15 24.89
C VAL A 199 -1.35 13.45 24.27
N VAL A 200 -0.25 14.16 24.12
CA VAL A 200 0.97 13.69 23.45
C VAL A 200 2.14 13.88 24.39
N ALA A 201 2.99 12.87 24.54
CA ALA A 201 4.25 13.02 25.27
C ALA A 201 5.20 13.91 24.47
N ASP A 202 5.52 15.07 25.02
CA ASP A 202 6.44 16.05 24.41
C ASP A 202 7.89 15.78 24.82
N SER A 203 8.11 15.50 26.11
CA SER A 203 9.43 15.22 26.66
C SER A 203 9.49 13.87 27.35
N ALA A 204 10.71 13.33 27.46
CA ALA A 204 10.97 12.07 28.13
C ALA A 204 12.17 12.18 29.08
N ASP A 205 12.20 11.32 30.09
CA ASP A 205 13.35 11.10 30.95
C ASP A 205 13.56 9.59 31.15
N TYR A 206 14.78 9.19 31.47
CA TYR A 206 15.14 7.78 31.60
C TYR A 206 14.81 7.27 33.00
N ASP A 207 13.84 6.36 33.10
CA ASP A 207 13.52 5.67 34.34
C ASP A 207 14.43 4.43 34.48
N SER A 208 15.35 4.49 35.44
CA SER A 208 16.27 3.39 35.74
C SER A 208 15.61 2.15 36.34
N THR A 209 14.41 2.27 36.92
CA THR A 209 13.64 1.15 37.46
C THR A 209 12.90 0.43 36.34
N ALA A 210 12.25 1.18 35.45
CA ALA A 210 11.60 0.61 34.26
C ALA A 210 12.60 0.20 33.16
N MET A 211 13.85 0.68 33.26
CA MET A 211 14.90 0.56 32.24
C MET A 211 14.42 1.05 30.87
N ALA A 212 13.66 2.16 30.88
CA ALA A 212 13.01 2.71 29.70
C ALA A 212 12.84 4.23 29.83
N TRP A 213 12.76 4.91 28.69
CA TRP A 213 12.37 6.31 28.64
C TRP A 213 10.87 6.43 28.88
N VAL A 214 10.47 7.29 29.82
CA VAL A 214 9.09 7.53 30.22
C VAL A 214 8.71 8.99 29.97
N PRO A 215 7.42 9.27 29.68
CA PRO A 215 6.97 10.65 29.47
C PRO A 215 7.06 11.45 30.77
N VAL A 216 7.53 12.70 30.67
CA VAL A 216 7.58 13.65 31.80
C VAL A 216 6.57 14.78 31.60
N HIS A 217 6.54 15.37 30.41
CA HIS A 217 5.58 16.40 30.05
C HIS A 217 4.68 15.92 28.93
N PHE A 218 3.43 16.35 29.02
CA PHE A 218 2.41 16.08 28.01
C PHE A 218 1.86 17.39 27.47
N ASP A 219 1.78 17.46 26.16
CA ASP A 219 1.08 18.51 25.44
C ASP A 219 -0.34 18.09 25.10
N THR A 220 -1.23 19.09 25.03
CA THR A 220 -2.57 18.91 24.49
C THR A 220 -2.64 19.46 23.08
N VAL A 221 -3.00 18.59 22.14
CA VAL A 221 -3.00 18.91 20.71
C VAL A 221 -4.43 18.80 20.21
N ARG A 222 -4.98 19.92 19.72
CA ARG A 222 -6.24 19.92 18.97
C ARG A 222 -5.99 19.31 17.60
N ALA A 223 -6.73 18.26 17.27
CA ALA A 223 -6.52 17.50 16.05
C ALA A 223 -7.86 17.16 15.36
N PHE A 224 -7.89 17.34 14.05
CA PHE A 224 -9.01 16.98 13.20
C PHE A 224 -8.95 15.49 12.90
N ARG A 225 -10.07 14.78 13.15
CA ARG A 225 -10.14 13.36 12.82
C ARG A 225 -10.48 13.20 11.34
N ILE A 226 -9.69 12.45 10.62
CA ILE A 226 -9.91 12.06 9.23
C ILE A 226 -10.18 10.55 9.17
N GLU A 227 -11.19 10.18 8.41
CA GLU A 227 -11.63 8.79 8.28
C GLU A 227 -11.62 8.36 6.82
N GLN A 228 -11.09 7.17 6.57
CA GLN A 228 -10.97 6.57 5.25
C GLN A 228 -11.44 5.12 5.33
N GLY A 229 -12.13 4.68 4.29
CA GLY A 229 -12.52 3.28 4.11
C GLY A 229 -11.97 2.74 2.80
N ARG A 230 -11.21 1.65 2.84
CA ARG A 230 -10.76 0.94 1.65
C ARG A 230 -10.77 -0.56 1.88
N GLY A 231 -11.46 -1.30 1.00
CA GLY A 231 -11.43 -2.77 1.03
C GLY A 231 -11.88 -3.40 2.35
N GLY A 232 -12.80 -2.76 3.09
CA GLY A 232 -13.23 -3.22 4.41
C GLY A 232 -12.33 -2.78 5.58
N VAL A 233 -11.16 -2.20 5.31
CA VAL A 233 -10.30 -1.58 6.32
C VAL A 233 -10.75 -0.13 6.54
N ARG A 234 -11.09 0.21 7.79
CA ARG A 234 -11.26 1.61 8.21
C ARG A 234 -9.95 2.10 8.79
N THR A 235 -9.44 3.19 8.24
CA THR A 235 -8.28 3.91 8.76
C THR A 235 -8.76 5.24 9.31
N THR A 236 -8.33 5.54 10.53
CA THR A 236 -8.64 6.79 11.21
C THR A 236 -7.34 7.47 11.57
N ALA A 237 -7.19 8.74 11.25
CA ALA A 237 -6.06 9.54 11.69
C ALA A 237 -6.54 10.85 12.31
N TRP A 238 -5.73 11.42 13.19
CA TRP A 238 -5.91 12.73 13.80
C TRP A 238 -4.75 13.59 13.34
N ILE A 239 -5.08 14.72 12.72
CA ILE A 239 -4.10 15.63 12.13
C ILE A 239 -4.20 16.99 12.81
N ASP A 240 -3.07 17.58 13.19
CA ASP A 240 -3.07 18.92 13.77
C ASP A 240 -3.22 20.01 12.69
N ALA A 241 -3.34 21.27 13.12
CA ALA A 241 -3.48 22.40 12.21
C ALA A 241 -2.26 22.63 11.31
N ALA A 242 -1.09 22.09 11.68
CA ALA A 242 0.13 22.14 10.86
C ALA A 242 0.21 20.95 9.87
N GLY A 243 -0.80 20.09 9.84
CA GLY A 243 -0.85 18.95 8.93
C GLY A 243 0.02 17.76 9.36
N HIS A 244 0.50 17.72 10.61
CA HIS A 244 1.17 16.54 11.15
C HIS A 244 0.14 15.56 11.69
N VAL A 245 0.41 14.27 11.49
CA VAL A 245 -0.34 13.22 12.19
C VAL A 245 0.00 13.29 13.67
N VAL A 246 -1.03 13.27 14.52
CA VAL A 246 -0.92 13.17 15.97
C VAL A 246 -1.12 11.71 16.39
N ARG A 247 -2.11 11.05 15.77
CA ARG A 247 -2.41 9.64 15.96
C ARG A 247 -2.98 9.06 14.67
N ALA A 248 -2.65 7.82 14.35
CA ALA A 248 -3.25 7.07 13.26
C ALA A 248 -3.52 5.63 13.72
N MET A 249 -4.64 5.07 13.27
CA MET A 249 -5.12 3.75 13.66
C MET A 249 -5.71 3.04 12.44
N SER A 250 -5.43 1.75 12.30
CA SER A 250 -6.02 0.90 11.25
C SER A 250 -6.41 -0.46 11.82
N GLY A 251 -7.60 -0.95 11.45
CA GLY A 251 -8.09 -2.28 11.82
C GLY A 251 -8.75 -2.39 13.21
N GLY A 252 -9.29 -1.28 13.75
CA GLY A 252 -10.08 -1.29 14.99
C GLY A 252 -9.25 -1.48 16.28
N ASP A 253 -9.89 -1.99 17.34
CA ASP A 253 -9.27 -2.24 18.64
C ASP A 253 -8.22 -3.35 18.54
N GLY A 254 -7.04 -3.10 19.10
CA GLY A 254 -5.88 -3.95 18.91
C GLY A 254 -5.20 -3.76 17.55
N GLY A 255 -5.69 -2.84 16.71
CA GLY A 255 -5.21 -2.36 15.40
C GLY A 255 -3.76 -1.88 15.34
N PHE A 256 -3.25 -1.59 14.13
CA PHE A 256 -1.96 -0.89 14.00
C PHE A 256 -2.17 0.54 14.47
N THR A 257 -1.29 1.02 15.36
CA THR A 257 -1.32 2.40 15.84
C THR A 257 0.00 3.09 15.54
N MET A 258 -0.10 4.36 15.17
CA MET A 258 1.01 5.28 15.00
C MET A 258 0.70 6.49 15.86
N GLU A 259 1.50 6.74 16.88
CA GLU A 259 1.25 7.80 17.87
C GLU A 259 2.46 8.71 17.95
N ARG A 260 2.21 10.02 17.83
CA ARG A 260 3.26 11.02 18.01
C ARG A 260 3.79 10.97 19.44
N SER A 261 5.09 11.12 19.61
CA SER A 261 5.75 11.07 20.93
C SER A 261 7.13 11.73 20.87
N ALA A 262 7.69 12.02 22.05
CA ALA A 262 9.11 12.35 22.23
C ALA A 262 10.03 11.32 21.54
N PHE A 263 11.15 11.80 20.99
CA PHE A 263 12.10 10.99 20.22
C PHE A 263 12.60 9.78 21.02
N GLU A 264 12.93 9.96 22.29
CA GLU A 264 13.48 8.93 23.16
C GLU A 264 12.47 7.79 23.37
N ILE A 265 11.20 8.12 23.58
CA ILE A 265 10.13 7.13 23.73
C ILE A 265 9.89 6.41 22.39
N ALA A 266 9.90 7.14 21.28
CA ALA A 266 9.62 6.57 19.97
C ALA A 266 10.79 5.69 19.46
N TYR A 267 12.04 6.14 19.61
CA TYR A 267 13.22 5.54 19.00
C TYR A 267 14.11 4.78 19.99
N GLU A 268 14.50 5.38 21.12
CA GLU A 268 15.44 4.73 22.06
C GLU A 268 14.81 3.50 22.71
N ASN A 269 13.55 3.59 23.16
CA ASN A 269 12.83 2.43 23.67
C ASN A 269 12.67 1.34 22.61
N PHE A 270 12.34 1.72 21.36
CA PHE A 270 12.26 0.77 20.27
C PHE A 270 13.59 0.06 20.04
N ARG A 271 14.70 0.80 20.00
CA ARG A 271 16.04 0.26 19.76
C ARG A 271 16.52 -0.68 20.86
N ARG A 272 16.16 -0.41 22.13
CA ARG A 272 16.65 -1.14 23.32
C ARG A 272 15.71 -2.25 23.81
N ARG A 273 14.54 -2.42 23.19
CA ARG A 273 13.54 -3.42 23.63
C ARG A 273 14.06 -4.86 23.50
N ASP A 274 13.49 -5.75 24.32
CA ASP A 274 13.74 -7.19 24.25
C ASP A 274 13.11 -7.80 22.99
N THR A 275 13.90 -7.85 21.91
CA THR A 275 13.52 -8.44 20.63
C THR A 275 13.28 -9.95 20.74
N ALA A 276 13.97 -10.67 21.62
CA ALA A 276 13.77 -12.10 21.82
C ALA A 276 12.42 -12.41 22.46
N ARG A 277 11.96 -11.59 23.40
CA ARG A 277 10.60 -11.69 23.95
C ARG A 277 9.54 -11.37 22.90
N VAL A 278 9.74 -10.33 22.07
CA VAL A 278 8.81 -9.96 20.99
C VAL A 278 8.70 -11.10 19.96
N ALA A 279 9.82 -11.70 19.57
CA ALA A 279 9.86 -12.85 18.66
C ALA A 279 9.14 -14.06 19.28
N ARG A 280 9.47 -14.44 20.53
CA ARG A 280 8.83 -15.56 21.23
C ARG A 280 7.33 -15.39 21.43
N ALA A 281 6.87 -14.17 21.68
CA ALA A 281 5.43 -13.88 21.81
C ALA A 281 4.65 -14.11 20.50
N SER A 282 5.35 -14.18 19.35
CA SER A 282 4.79 -14.54 18.04
C SER A 282 5.02 -16.00 17.63
N ALA A 283 5.67 -16.79 18.48
CA ALA A 283 5.87 -18.21 18.21
C ALA A 283 4.53 -18.94 18.37
N SER A 284 4.06 -19.56 17.29
CA SER A 284 2.95 -20.51 17.37
C SER A 284 3.40 -21.79 18.09
N PRO A 285 2.54 -22.43 18.90
CA PRO A 285 2.85 -23.72 19.52
C PRO A 285 3.03 -24.83 18.47
N ARG A 286 3.77 -25.88 18.85
CA ARG A 286 3.97 -27.08 18.03
C ARG A 286 2.78 -28.05 18.15
N GLY A 287 2.44 -28.66 17.02
CA GLY A 287 1.64 -29.87 16.80
C GLY A 287 1.50 -30.00 15.28
N GLY A 288 1.70 -31.11 14.57
CA GLY A 288 1.61 -32.54 14.87
C GLY A 288 0.96 -33.16 13.63
N ASP A 289 1.79 -33.69 12.72
CA ASP A 289 1.57 -34.54 11.53
C ASP A 289 0.36 -34.33 10.60
N ILE A 290 0.58 -33.71 9.42
CA ILE A 290 -0.18 -33.93 8.17
C ILE A 290 0.75 -33.47 7.02
N GLY A 291 1.09 -34.15 5.91
CA GLY A 291 0.58 -35.31 5.18
C GLY A 291 0.70 -34.96 3.68
N ALA A 292 1.59 -35.63 2.93
CA ALA A 292 2.12 -35.20 1.62
C ALA A 292 1.18 -35.37 0.39
N ALA A 293 -0.14 -35.27 0.56
CA ALA A 293 -1.12 -35.38 -0.53
C ALA A 293 -1.79 -34.02 -0.82
N PRO A 294 -2.11 -33.69 -2.09
CA PRO A 294 -2.79 -32.44 -2.43
C PRO A 294 -4.14 -32.35 -1.71
N LEU A 295 -4.26 -31.35 -0.83
CA LEU A 295 -5.43 -31.12 0.01
C LEU A 295 -6.64 -30.69 -0.83
N ALA A 296 -7.75 -31.43 -0.76
CA ALA A 296 -9.00 -31.07 -1.41
C ALA A 296 -9.79 -30.02 -0.60
N GLU A 297 -9.71 -30.08 0.72
CA GLU A 297 -10.32 -29.12 1.65
C GLU A 297 -9.34 -28.86 2.80
N LEU A 298 -9.27 -27.62 3.25
CA LEU A 298 -8.57 -27.20 4.46
C LEU A 298 -9.55 -26.41 5.33
N ARG A 299 -9.59 -26.72 6.62
CA ARG A 299 -10.35 -25.97 7.61
C ARG A 299 -9.36 -25.32 8.55
N VAL A 300 -9.53 -24.01 8.78
CA VAL A 300 -8.65 -23.23 9.64
C VAL A 300 -9.53 -22.44 10.59
N ARG A 301 -9.34 -22.64 11.89
CA ARG A 301 -9.90 -21.77 12.92
C ARG A 301 -9.04 -20.53 13.07
N LEU A 302 -9.65 -19.36 12.89
CA LEU A 302 -9.03 -18.04 13.00
C LEU A 302 -9.36 -17.46 14.37
N THR A 303 -8.36 -17.32 15.24
CA THR A 303 -8.53 -16.66 16.55
C THR A 303 -7.55 -15.49 16.70
N GLY A 304 -7.96 -14.41 17.36
CA GLY A 304 -7.13 -13.21 17.54
C GLY A 304 -7.07 -12.30 16.31
N GLY A 305 -7.17 -10.98 16.52
CA GLY A 305 -7.18 -9.97 15.45
C GLY A 305 -8.55 -9.74 14.81
N ASP A 306 -8.73 -8.60 14.14
CA ASP A 306 -9.93 -8.30 13.35
C ASP A 306 -9.80 -8.91 11.95
N VAL A 307 -10.69 -9.84 11.60
CA VAL A 307 -10.73 -10.55 10.31
C VAL A 307 -11.53 -9.82 9.22
N ARG A 308 -12.30 -8.78 9.58
CA ARG A 308 -13.10 -7.97 8.65
C ARG A 308 -12.32 -7.32 7.49
N PRO A 309 -11.06 -6.86 7.66
CA PRO A 309 -10.29 -6.27 6.57
C PRO A 309 -9.73 -7.27 5.55
N LEU A 310 -9.86 -8.58 5.78
CA LEU A 310 -9.26 -9.61 4.95
C LEU A 310 -10.26 -10.15 3.91
N VAL A 311 -9.77 -10.52 2.72
CA VAL A 311 -10.60 -11.11 1.67
C VAL A 311 -10.74 -12.62 1.90
N LEU A 312 -11.52 -12.97 2.93
CA LEU A 312 -11.67 -14.34 3.43
C LEU A 312 -12.84 -15.12 2.83
N ALA A 313 -13.91 -14.44 2.41
CA ALA A 313 -15.17 -15.07 1.99
C ALA A 313 -15.47 -14.83 0.50
N ALA A 314 -14.63 -15.35 -0.40
CA ALA A 314 -14.85 -15.26 -1.83
C ALA A 314 -14.25 -16.45 -2.60
N GLY A 315 -14.92 -16.88 -3.67
CA GLY A 315 -14.50 -18.00 -4.52
C GLY A 315 -14.28 -19.28 -3.70
N ARG A 316 -13.06 -19.80 -3.75
CA ARG A 316 -12.64 -21.03 -3.08
C ARG A 316 -12.69 -21.04 -1.55
N GLN A 317 -12.94 -19.89 -0.91
CA GLN A 317 -12.94 -19.73 0.54
C GLN A 317 -14.30 -19.27 1.08
N ARG A 318 -14.72 -19.87 2.19
CA ARG A 318 -15.92 -19.49 2.92
C ARG A 318 -15.62 -19.37 4.41
N LEU A 319 -15.96 -18.24 5.01
CA LEU A 319 -15.87 -18.02 6.45
C LEU A 319 -17.23 -18.36 7.09
N ALA A 320 -17.22 -19.23 8.10
CA ALA A 320 -18.38 -19.56 8.92
C ALA A 320 -18.02 -19.41 10.40
N GLY A 321 -18.45 -18.31 11.01
CA GLY A 321 -18.02 -17.95 12.37
C GLY A 321 -16.52 -17.63 12.40
N ASP A 322 -15.78 -18.36 13.22
CA ASP A 322 -14.31 -18.30 13.33
C ASP A 322 -13.59 -19.28 12.40
N THR A 323 -14.33 -20.13 11.68
CA THR A 323 -13.75 -21.21 10.88
C THR A 323 -13.78 -20.85 9.40
N LEU A 324 -12.59 -20.75 8.82
CA LEU A 324 -12.38 -20.59 7.39
C LEU A 324 -12.27 -21.96 6.72
N VAL A 325 -13.11 -22.20 5.72
CA VAL A 325 -13.06 -23.41 4.89
C VAL A 325 -12.54 -23.03 3.51
N VAL A 326 -11.42 -23.61 3.12
CA VAL A 326 -10.81 -23.49 1.79
C VAL A 326 -11.05 -24.79 1.04
N ARG A 327 -11.63 -24.72 -0.16
CA ARG A 327 -11.84 -25.89 -1.02
C ARG A 327 -11.04 -25.75 -2.30
N ARG A 328 -10.53 -26.85 -2.82
CA ARG A 328 -9.98 -26.90 -4.17
C ARG A 328 -11.12 -26.78 -5.17
N GLU A 329 -10.94 -25.91 -6.15
CA GLU A 329 -11.85 -25.76 -7.28
C GLU A 329 -11.95 -27.08 -8.04
N THR A 330 -13.16 -27.45 -8.47
CA THR A 330 -13.38 -28.72 -9.16
C THR A 330 -12.75 -28.66 -10.55
N ALA A 331 -12.05 -29.73 -10.96
CA ALA A 331 -11.46 -29.87 -12.28
C ALA A 331 -12.57 -30.00 -13.35
N GLY A 332 -13.09 -28.86 -13.79
CA GLY A 332 -14.20 -28.78 -14.75
C GLY A 332 -14.71 -27.36 -15.02
N LEU A 333 -13.99 -26.33 -14.56
CA LEU A 333 -14.36 -24.95 -14.83
C LEU A 333 -14.09 -24.62 -16.30
N VAL A 334 -15.16 -24.72 -17.11
CA VAL A 334 -15.14 -24.35 -18.52
C VAL A 334 -15.45 -22.85 -18.63
N ALA A 335 -14.43 -22.09 -19.01
CA ALA A 335 -14.60 -20.70 -19.37
C ALA A 335 -15.56 -20.59 -20.57
N ARG A 336 -16.68 -19.87 -20.42
CA ARG A 336 -17.64 -19.64 -21.52
C ARG A 336 -17.21 -18.49 -22.44
N TYR A 337 -15.91 -18.34 -22.67
CA TYR A 337 -15.34 -17.32 -23.55
C TYR A 337 -14.06 -17.85 -24.21
N ALA A 338 -13.68 -17.25 -25.33
CA ALA A 338 -12.39 -17.48 -25.98
C ALA A 338 -11.46 -16.29 -25.70
N LEU A 339 -10.15 -16.53 -25.71
CA LEU A 339 -9.18 -15.45 -25.59
C LEU A 339 -9.12 -14.59 -26.86
N PRO A 340 -9.01 -13.25 -26.73
CA PRO A 340 -9.02 -12.48 -25.48
C PRO A 340 -10.44 -12.32 -24.89
N ALA A 341 -10.55 -12.29 -23.56
CA ALA A 341 -11.82 -12.02 -22.89
C ALA A 341 -12.39 -10.63 -23.27
N SER A 342 -13.69 -10.57 -23.56
CA SER A 342 -14.38 -9.36 -24.00
C SER A 342 -15.30 -8.73 -22.94
N ASP A 343 -15.47 -9.37 -21.79
CA ASP A 343 -16.33 -8.87 -20.71
C ASP A 343 -15.73 -7.59 -20.09
N THR A 344 -16.49 -6.50 -20.15
CA THR A 344 -16.12 -5.21 -19.57
C THR A 344 -15.91 -5.26 -18.06
N GLY A 345 -16.61 -6.15 -17.35
CA GLY A 345 -16.45 -6.34 -15.91
C GLY A 345 -15.10 -6.95 -15.52
N LEU A 346 -14.40 -7.58 -16.47
CA LEU A 346 -13.08 -8.19 -16.26
C LEU A 346 -11.92 -7.29 -16.71
N ARG A 347 -12.21 -6.10 -17.25
CA ARG A 347 -11.20 -5.23 -17.88
C ARG A 347 -10.07 -4.83 -16.92
N ALA A 348 -10.40 -4.55 -15.66
CA ALA A 348 -9.41 -4.23 -14.64
C ALA A 348 -8.39 -5.36 -14.41
N TYR A 349 -8.73 -6.61 -14.74
CA TYR A 349 -7.85 -7.78 -14.63
C TYR A 349 -7.12 -8.12 -15.93
N LEU A 350 -7.25 -7.27 -16.95
CA LEU A 350 -6.54 -7.34 -18.23
C LEU A 350 -5.54 -6.19 -18.39
N ASP A 351 -5.83 -5.04 -17.76
CA ASP A 351 -5.00 -3.84 -17.84
C ASP A 351 -3.60 -4.07 -17.22
N PRO A 352 -2.55 -3.44 -17.77
CA PRO A 352 -1.20 -3.52 -17.20
C PRO A 352 -1.12 -2.81 -15.85
N GLU A 353 -0.27 -3.32 -14.97
CA GLU A 353 0.13 -2.67 -13.71
C GLU A 353 1.65 -2.45 -13.72
N PRO A 354 2.20 -1.56 -12.88
CA PRO A 354 3.63 -1.22 -12.88
C PRO A 354 4.57 -2.43 -12.79
N LEU A 355 4.28 -3.40 -11.91
CA LEU A 355 5.06 -4.64 -11.77
C LEU A 355 4.56 -5.78 -12.69
N ILE A 356 3.43 -5.56 -13.37
CA ILE A 356 2.78 -6.49 -14.30
C ILE A 356 2.56 -5.77 -15.65
N PRO A 357 3.64 -5.34 -16.34
CA PRO A 357 3.52 -4.61 -17.60
C PRO A 357 3.11 -5.54 -18.75
N SER A 358 1.88 -6.06 -18.73
CA SER A 358 1.30 -6.97 -19.73
C SER A 358 1.28 -6.37 -21.15
N GLY A 359 1.32 -5.05 -21.24
CA GLY A 359 1.49 -4.30 -22.50
C GLY A 359 2.89 -4.35 -23.10
N ASN A 360 3.91 -4.75 -22.33
CA ASN A 360 5.30 -4.72 -22.76
C ASN A 360 5.53 -5.64 -23.98
N PRO A 361 6.22 -5.18 -25.05
CA PRO A 361 6.46 -5.97 -26.25
C PRO A 361 7.13 -7.33 -25.98
N ARG A 362 8.05 -7.42 -25.01
CA ARG A 362 8.74 -8.67 -24.64
C ARG A 362 7.79 -9.67 -23.99
N ILE A 363 6.94 -9.22 -23.07
CA ILE A 363 5.92 -10.06 -22.43
C ILE A 363 4.93 -10.56 -23.48
N ARG A 364 4.43 -9.68 -24.34
CA ARG A 364 3.50 -10.05 -25.43
C ARG A 364 4.11 -11.04 -26.42
N ALA A 365 5.37 -10.84 -26.78
CA ALA A 365 6.08 -11.76 -27.68
C ALA A 365 6.25 -13.14 -27.04
N GLN A 366 6.70 -13.20 -25.78
CA GLN A 366 6.83 -14.47 -25.07
C GLN A 366 5.48 -15.17 -24.91
N ALA A 367 4.44 -14.46 -24.48
CA ALA A 367 3.13 -15.06 -24.24
C ALA A 367 2.53 -15.66 -25.53
N ARG A 368 2.69 -14.97 -26.67
CA ARG A 368 2.33 -15.51 -27.99
C ARG A 368 3.16 -16.73 -28.39
N ALA A 369 4.46 -16.74 -28.07
CA ALA A 369 5.33 -17.87 -28.36
C ALA A 369 4.93 -19.12 -27.56
N ILE A 370 4.51 -18.95 -26.31
CA ILE A 370 4.00 -20.05 -25.46
C ILE A 370 2.66 -20.55 -25.98
N LEU A 371 1.74 -19.64 -26.30
CA LEU A 371 0.35 -19.96 -26.59
C LEU A 371 0.09 -20.43 -28.03
N GLY A 372 0.91 -19.97 -28.99
CA GLY A 372 0.72 -20.26 -30.41
C GLY A 372 -0.65 -19.78 -30.91
N ARG A 373 -1.51 -20.72 -31.34
CA ARG A 373 -2.88 -20.45 -31.82
C ARG A 373 -3.96 -20.82 -30.81
N GLU A 374 -3.58 -21.24 -29.61
CA GLU A 374 -4.54 -21.63 -28.57
C GLU A 374 -5.41 -20.44 -28.14
N ARG A 375 -6.70 -20.70 -27.97
CA ARG A 375 -7.70 -19.68 -27.58
C ARG A 375 -8.58 -20.13 -26.41
N ASP A 376 -8.52 -21.41 -26.04
CA ASP A 376 -9.19 -21.93 -24.86
C ASP A 376 -8.53 -21.39 -23.59
N PRO A 377 -9.25 -20.65 -22.72
CA PRO A 377 -8.67 -20.05 -21.52
C PRO A 377 -8.05 -21.06 -20.54
N ALA A 378 -8.64 -22.24 -20.40
CA ALA A 378 -8.14 -23.27 -19.49
C ALA A 378 -6.82 -23.86 -19.99
N ARG A 379 -6.74 -24.23 -21.28
CA ARG A 379 -5.48 -24.66 -21.89
C ARG A 379 -4.43 -23.55 -21.93
N ALA A 380 -4.83 -22.30 -22.14
CA ALA A 380 -3.93 -21.16 -22.07
C ALA A 380 -3.29 -21.01 -20.68
N ALA A 381 -4.11 -21.08 -19.61
CA ALA A 381 -3.63 -21.03 -18.24
C ALA A 381 -2.61 -22.15 -17.95
N ASP A 382 -2.92 -23.37 -18.39
CA ASP A 382 -2.07 -24.54 -18.21
C ASP A 382 -0.72 -24.43 -18.96
N LEU A 383 -0.74 -24.00 -20.23
CA LEU A 383 0.49 -23.79 -21.02
C LEU A 383 1.39 -22.71 -20.41
N LEU A 384 0.79 -21.59 -19.98
CA LEU A 384 1.52 -20.51 -19.33
C LEU A 384 2.11 -20.96 -17.99
N LEU A 385 1.36 -21.75 -17.22
CA LEU A 385 1.79 -22.29 -15.93
C LEU A 385 3.02 -23.17 -16.10
N HIS A 386 2.94 -24.19 -16.95
CA HIS A 386 4.03 -25.14 -17.17
C HIS A 386 5.27 -24.44 -17.70
N TRP A 387 5.09 -23.45 -18.56
CA TRP A 387 6.21 -22.66 -19.04
C TRP A 387 6.87 -21.85 -17.92
N VAL A 388 6.11 -21.14 -17.07
CA VAL A 388 6.70 -20.37 -15.96
C VAL A 388 7.41 -21.31 -14.97
N ALA A 389 6.75 -22.38 -14.55
CA ALA A 389 7.28 -23.35 -13.59
C ALA A 389 8.56 -24.06 -14.09
N SER A 390 8.69 -24.28 -15.40
CA SER A 390 9.88 -24.92 -15.98
C SER A 390 11.00 -23.95 -16.36
N GLN A 391 10.67 -22.71 -16.69
CA GLN A 391 11.63 -21.73 -17.19
C GLN A 391 12.11 -20.74 -16.13
N VAL A 392 11.47 -20.67 -14.96
CA VAL A 392 11.89 -19.79 -13.87
C VAL A 392 12.39 -20.64 -12.72
N ALA A 393 13.69 -20.53 -12.39
CA ALA A 393 14.23 -21.25 -11.26
C ALA A 393 13.90 -20.55 -9.93
N PRO A 394 13.49 -21.28 -8.88
CA PRO A 394 13.15 -20.70 -7.58
C PRO A 394 14.38 -20.09 -6.89
N THR A 395 14.18 -18.97 -6.19
CA THR A 395 15.17 -18.39 -5.28
C THR A 395 14.54 -17.92 -3.98
N ALA A 396 15.31 -17.95 -2.89
CA ALA A 396 14.88 -17.46 -1.58
C ALA A 396 15.13 -15.95 -1.38
N ALA A 397 15.90 -15.32 -2.29
CA ALA A 397 16.21 -13.91 -2.21
C ALA A 397 15.15 -13.12 -3.00
N MET A 398 14.19 -12.52 -2.28
CA MET A 398 13.27 -11.57 -2.89
C MET A 398 14.06 -10.35 -3.36
N ARG A 399 14.07 -10.16 -4.67
CA ARG A 399 14.48 -8.91 -5.33
C ARG A 399 13.20 -8.38 -5.93
N LEU A 400 13.03 -7.07 -6.09
CA LEU A 400 11.86 -6.57 -6.82
C LEU A 400 12.19 -6.26 -8.28
N PRO A 401 11.97 -7.24 -9.18
CA PRO A 401 11.79 -7.00 -10.60
C PRO A 401 10.31 -6.95 -11.00
N SER A 402 9.97 -6.09 -11.96
CA SER A 402 8.75 -6.30 -12.76
C SER A 402 8.77 -7.66 -13.47
N ALA A 403 7.61 -8.11 -13.94
CA ALA A 403 7.51 -9.31 -14.77
C ALA A 403 8.49 -9.34 -15.96
N VAL A 404 8.85 -8.19 -16.55
CA VAL A 404 9.81 -8.10 -17.68
C VAL A 404 11.21 -8.51 -17.26
N GLN A 405 11.60 -8.17 -16.03
CA GLN A 405 12.90 -8.52 -15.49
C GLN A 405 12.94 -9.99 -15.06
N VAL A 406 11.87 -10.53 -14.45
CA VAL A 406 11.75 -11.99 -14.18
C VAL A 406 11.86 -12.77 -15.48
N LEU A 407 11.18 -12.30 -16.54
CA LEU A 407 11.29 -12.85 -17.88
C LEU A 407 12.76 -12.87 -18.34
N ALA A 408 13.51 -11.78 -18.20
CA ALA A 408 14.90 -11.73 -18.65
C ALA A 408 15.83 -12.67 -17.84
N ARG A 409 15.68 -12.72 -16.52
CA ARG A 409 16.61 -13.45 -15.63
C ARG A 409 16.29 -14.93 -15.47
N ARG A 410 15.04 -15.34 -15.69
CA ARG A 410 14.59 -16.74 -15.53
C ARG A 410 14.82 -17.29 -14.12
N ARG A 411 14.74 -16.42 -13.10
CA ARG A 411 14.87 -16.76 -11.67
C ARG A 411 13.98 -15.86 -10.85
N GLY A 412 13.35 -16.38 -9.80
CA GLY A 412 12.54 -15.59 -8.87
C GLY A 412 11.94 -16.37 -7.70
N ASP A 413 11.37 -15.68 -6.73
CA ASP A 413 10.60 -16.23 -5.61
C ASP A 413 9.11 -16.42 -5.95
N CYS A 414 8.26 -16.72 -4.96
CA CYS A 414 6.82 -16.94 -5.19
C CYS A 414 6.07 -15.69 -5.69
N ASN A 415 6.50 -14.49 -5.32
CA ASN A 415 5.92 -13.25 -5.85
C ASN A 415 6.35 -13.05 -7.31
N GLU A 416 7.62 -13.24 -7.61
CA GLU A 416 8.18 -13.06 -8.96
C GLU A 416 7.58 -14.06 -9.96
N HIS A 417 7.39 -15.33 -9.57
CA HIS A 417 6.68 -16.33 -10.37
C HIS A 417 5.23 -15.89 -10.65
N THR A 418 4.55 -15.43 -9.60
CA THR A 418 3.16 -14.94 -9.70
C THR A 418 3.05 -13.73 -10.63
N LEU A 419 3.91 -12.73 -10.48
CA LEU A 419 3.91 -11.51 -11.28
C LEU A 419 4.15 -11.82 -12.76
N LEU A 420 5.14 -12.67 -13.07
CA LEU A 420 5.40 -13.07 -14.46
C LEU A 420 4.23 -13.82 -15.06
N TYR A 421 3.67 -14.80 -14.34
CA TYR A 421 2.52 -15.55 -14.80
C TYR A 421 1.32 -14.63 -15.09
N VAL A 422 0.98 -13.73 -14.17
CA VAL A 422 -0.14 -12.78 -14.35
C VAL A 422 0.13 -11.86 -15.54
N ALA A 423 1.36 -11.39 -15.74
CA ALA A 423 1.70 -10.54 -16.89
C ALA A 423 1.54 -11.27 -18.22
N LEU A 424 1.98 -12.52 -18.31
CA LEU A 424 1.82 -13.36 -19.51
C LEU A 424 0.34 -13.67 -19.78
N ALA A 425 -0.43 -14.02 -18.74
CA ALA A 425 -1.87 -14.29 -18.85
C ALA A 425 -2.63 -13.06 -19.36
N ARG A 426 -2.41 -11.89 -18.76
CA ARG A 426 -3.04 -10.64 -19.21
C ARG A 426 -2.64 -10.27 -20.64
N ALA A 427 -1.40 -10.55 -21.05
CA ALA A 427 -0.91 -10.25 -22.39
C ALA A 427 -1.62 -11.04 -23.50
N VAL A 428 -2.18 -12.21 -23.19
CA VAL A 428 -3.00 -13.01 -24.12
C VAL A 428 -4.50 -12.80 -23.91
N GLY A 429 -4.89 -11.87 -23.05
CA GLY A 429 -6.29 -11.55 -22.77
C GLY A 429 -6.98 -12.50 -21.79
N LEU A 430 -6.21 -13.24 -20.98
CA LEU A 430 -6.73 -14.06 -19.88
C LEU A 430 -6.81 -13.19 -18.62
N PRO A 431 -8.02 -12.91 -18.08
CA PRO A 431 -8.17 -12.11 -16.86
C PRO A 431 -7.47 -12.80 -15.69
N ALA A 432 -6.51 -12.10 -15.10
CA ALA A 432 -5.64 -12.65 -14.06
C ALA A 432 -5.33 -11.62 -12.97
N ARG A 433 -5.14 -12.09 -11.74
CA ARG A 433 -4.77 -11.26 -10.58
C ARG A 433 -3.82 -12.00 -9.65
N SER A 434 -3.02 -11.26 -8.90
CA SER A 434 -2.19 -11.82 -7.84
C SER A 434 -3.01 -12.00 -6.55
N ALA A 435 -2.74 -13.08 -5.83
CA ALA A 435 -3.28 -13.37 -4.51
C ALA A 435 -2.12 -13.65 -3.55
N ALA A 436 -2.28 -13.29 -2.28
CA ALA A 436 -1.30 -13.62 -1.23
C ALA A 436 -1.99 -13.99 0.07
N GLY A 437 -1.27 -14.78 0.86
CA GLY A 437 -1.76 -15.30 2.12
C GLY A 437 -0.79 -16.30 2.71
N LEU A 438 -1.32 -17.43 3.18
CA LEU A 438 -0.53 -18.47 3.82
C LEU A 438 -0.61 -19.79 3.06
N LEU A 439 0.53 -20.48 2.94
CA LEU A 439 0.64 -21.84 2.46
C LEU A 439 0.94 -22.75 3.65
N LEU A 440 0.12 -23.78 3.84
CA LEU A 440 0.39 -24.85 4.80
C LEU A 440 1.41 -25.85 4.20
N VAL A 441 2.58 -25.94 4.81
CA VAL A 441 3.63 -26.92 4.48
C VAL A 441 4.05 -27.62 5.77
N ASP A 442 3.98 -28.95 5.80
CA ASP A 442 4.39 -29.78 6.95
C ASP A 442 3.85 -29.27 8.31
N GLY A 443 2.55 -28.98 8.35
CA GLY A 443 1.87 -28.50 9.56
C GLY A 443 2.18 -27.05 9.96
N ARG A 444 2.89 -26.29 9.12
CA ARG A 444 3.25 -24.89 9.38
C ARG A 444 2.76 -23.97 8.26
N PHE A 445 2.28 -22.79 8.63
CA PHE A 445 1.87 -21.77 7.68
C PHE A 445 3.02 -20.84 7.34
N TYR A 446 3.26 -20.62 6.04
CA TYR A 446 4.27 -19.70 5.51
C TYR A 446 3.62 -18.67 4.61
N TYR A 447 4.18 -17.44 4.57
CA TYR A 447 3.77 -16.48 3.55
C TYR A 447 3.93 -17.10 2.16
N HIS A 448 2.91 -16.92 1.31
CA HIS A 448 2.97 -17.34 -0.08
C HIS A 448 2.13 -16.45 -0.98
N ALA A 449 2.57 -16.32 -2.23
CA ALA A 449 1.85 -15.62 -3.29
C ALA A 449 1.61 -16.56 -4.49
N TRP A 450 0.44 -16.44 -5.10
CA TRP A 450 0.03 -17.21 -6.27
C TRP A 450 -0.87 -16.37 -7.18
N ALA A 451 -1.18 -16.88 -8.38
CA ALA A 451 -2.06 -16.21 -9.33
C ALA A 451 -3.50 -16.75 -9.22
N GLU A 452 -4.47 -15.94 -9.61
CA GLU A 452 -5.83 -16.40 -9.87
C GLU A 452 -6.25 -15.99 -11.27
N VAL A 453 -6.81 -16.92 -12.04
CA VAL A 453 -7.33 -16.68 -13.39
C VAL A 453 -8.82 -16.91 -13.43
N TYR A 454 -9.52 -16.16 -14.28
CA TYR A 454 -10.98 -16.28 -14.38
C TYR A 454 -11.38 -17.31 -15.43
N LEU A 455 -11.91 -18.47 -15.03
CA LEU A 455 -12.39 -19.54 -15.92
C LEU A 455 -13.91 -19.77 -15.78
N GLY A 456 -14.66 -18.69 -15.60
CA GLY A 456 -16.08 -18.69 -15.17
C GLY A 456 -16.24 -18.48 -13.67
N ASP A 457 -15.20 -18.83 -12.91
CA ASP A 457 -14.93 -18.35 -11.55
C ASP A 457 -13.41 -18.14 -11.39
N TRP A 458 -12.97 -17.54 -10.29
CA TRP A 458 -11.55 -17.38 -9.98
C TRP A 458 -10.93 -18.71 -9.55
N VAL A 459 -9.95 -19.16 -10.34
CA VAL A 459 -9.22 -20.41 -10.13
C VAL A 459 -7.80 -20.10 -9.69
N ALA A 460 -7.39 -20.66 -8.56
CA ALA A 460 -6.02 -20.55 -8.07
C ALA A 460 -5.03 -21.29 -8.98
N VAL A 461 -3.98 -20.60 -9.41
CA VAL A 461 -2.86 -21.11 -10.20
C VAL A 461 -1.57 -20.79 -9.48
N ASP A 462 -0.78 -21.81 -9.16
CA ASP A 462 0.49 -21.64 -8.47
C ASP A 462 1.67 -21.92 -9.41
N PRO A 463 2.26 -20.88 -10.02
CA PRO A 463 3.43 -21.01 -10.89
C PRO A 463 4.72 -21.42 -10.17
N THR A 464 4.79 -21.27 -8.85
CA THR A 464 5.95 -21.69 -8.05
C THR A 464 6.03 -23.21 -7.95
N PHE A 465 4.86 -23.85 -7.84
CA PHE A 465 4.74 -25.30 -7.66
C PHE A 465 4.12 -26.03 -8.86
N GLY A 466 3.84 -25.31 -9.96
CA GLY A 466 3.26 -25.91 -11.17
C GLY A 466 1.85 -26.46 -10.98
N GLN A 467 1.01 -25.85 -10.14
CA GLN A 467 -0.32 -26.40 -9.82
C GLN A 467 -1.49 -25.57 -10.41
N ILE A 468 -2.44 -26.26 -11.06
CA ILE A 468 -3.75 -25.73 -11.46
C ILE A 468 -4.84 -26.83 -11.42
N PRO A 469 -6.00 -26.58 -10.80
CA PRO A 469 -6.18 -25.65 -9.69
C PRO A 469 -5.22 -26.00 -8.55
N ALA A 470 -4.63 -24.99 -7.92
CA ALA A 470 -3.78 -25.17 -6.73
C ALA A 470 -4.57 -25.82 -5.58
N ASP A 471 -3.93 -26.66 -4.79
CA ASP A 471 -4.60 -27.35 -3.68
C ASP A 471 -5.11 -26.39 -2.59
N ALA A 472 -5.88 -26.92 -1.64
CA ALA A 472 -6.52 -26.16 -0.56
C ALA A 472 -5.56 -25.68 0.53
N ALA A 473 -4.26 -25.99 0.46
CA ALA A 473 -3.28 -25.55 1.45
C ALA A 473 -3.02 -24.04 1.42
N ARG A 474 -3.52 -23.32 0.41
CA ARG A 474 -3.35 -21.88 0.20
C ARG A 474 -4.53 -21.10 0.74
N VAL A 475 -4.32 -20.42 1.86
CA VAL A 475 -5.29 -19.55 2.52
C VAL A 475 -5.05 -18.12 2.07
N ARG A 476 -5.93 -17.59 1.22
CA ARG A 476 -5.94 -16.22 0.72
C ARG A 476 -6.36 -15.23 1.79
N PHE A 477 -5.60 -14.15 1.88
CA PHE A 477 -5.92 -13.00 2.72
C PHE A 477 -6.01 -11.69 1.93
N SER A 478 -5.27 -11.56 0.83
CA SER A 478 -5.30 -10.38 -0.05
C SER A 478 -5.31 -10.74 -1.53
N ILE A 479 -5.80 -9.78 -2.32
CA ILE A 479 -5.84 -9.82 -3.79
C ILE A 479 -5.29 -8.48 -4.30
N GLY A 480 -4.41 -8.55 -5.30
CA GLY A 480 -3.80 -7.39 -5.96
C GLY A 480 -2.26 -7.39 -5.84
N GLY A 481 -1.65 -6.30 -6.28
CA GLY A 481 -0.19 -6.15 -6.34
C GLY A 481 0.53 -6.15 -4.98
N LEU A 482 1.86 -6.17 -5.05
CA LEU A 482 2.78 -6.41 -3.94
C LEU A 482 2.52 -5.61 -2.66
N ALA A 483 2.23 -4.30 -2.72
CA ALA A 483 2.08 -3.55 -1.47
C ALA A 483 0.78 -3.86 -0.68
N ARG A 484 -0.25 -4.48 -1.30
CA ARG A 484 -1.37 -5.08 -0.53
C ARG A 484 -0.90 -6.31 0.25
N GLN A 485 0.13 -6.99 -0.25
CA GLN A 485 0.77 -8.14 0.38
C GLN A 485 1.68 -7.69 1.53
N VAL A 486 2.31 -6.50 1.45
CA VAL A 486 3.07 -5.90 2.56
C VAL A 486 2.17 -5.44 3.71
N GLU A 487 1.00 -4.88 3.40
CA GLU A 487 -0.04 -4.56 4.41
C GLU A 487 -0.53 -5.81 5.15
N LEU A 488 -0.58 -6.96 4.44
CA LEU A 488 -0.99 -8.25 4.96
C LEU A 488 -0.08 -8.77 6.07
N THR A 489 1.24 -8.62 5.93
CA THR A 489 2.23 -9.09 6.91
C THR A 489 1.99 -8.46 8.28
N ARG A 490 1.52 -7.21 8.31
CA ARG A 490 1.14 -6.50 9.56
C ARG A 490 -0.12 -7.06 10.20
N LEU A 491 -1.05 -7.62 9.41
CA LEU A 491 -2.30 -8.22 9.87
C LEU A 491 -2.13 -9.68 10.31
N ILE A 492 -1.31 -10.45 9.58
CA ILE A 492 -0.99 -11.86 9.89
C ILE A 492 -0.34 -12.01 11.26
N ALA A 493 0.49 -11.05 11.68
CA ALA A 493 1.18 -11.07 12.98
C ALA A 493 0.23 -11.18 14.20
N ARG A 494 -1.08 -10.98 14.03
CA ARG A 494 -2.08 -11.09 15.10
C ARG A 494 -3.02 -12.28 14.99
N LEU A 495 -3.07 -12.92 13.83
CA LEU A 495 -3.99 -14.02 13.55
C LEU A 495 -3.35 -15.32 14.02
N LYS A 496 -4.03 -16.01 14.93
CA LYS A 496 -3.72 -17.39 15.29
C LYS A 496 -4.54 -18.29 14.39
N LEU A 497 -3.85 -19.14 13.64
CA LEU A 497 -4.44 -20.15 12.78
C LEU A 497 -4.27 -21.51 13.45
N GLU A 498 -5.37 -22.24 13.60
CA GLU A 498 -5.37 -23.61 14.08
C GLU A 498 -6.04 -24.51 13.06
N VAL A 499 -5.38 -25.60 12.67
CA VAL A 499 -5.99 -26.67 11.89
C VAL A 499 -6.65 -27.62 12.90
N PRO A 500 -7.99 -27.73 12.93
CA PRO A 500 -8.71 -28.55 13.90
C PRO A 500 -8.59 -30.05 13.62
#